data_AF-A0A814JLD5-F1
#
_entry.id   AF-A0A814JLD5-F1
#
_cell.length_a   1.000
_cell.length_b   1.000
_cell.length_c   1.000
_cell.angle_alpha   90.00
_cell.angle_beta   90.00
_cell.angle_gamma   90.00
#
_symmetry.space_group_name_H-M   'P 1'
#
loop_
_entity.id
_entity.type
_entity.pdbx_description
1 polymer ?
#
loop_
_entity_poly.entity_id
_entity_poly.type
_entity_poly.pdbx_seq_one_letter_code
_entity_poly.pdbx_strand_id
1 'polypeptide(L)' 'MSSSETNVNHLLETIESFDQFNLHHVLLRGIHDHGLKHPLNIQQRALKSCISGHDVIVQAQAGLGKTTT' A
#
# COMPACT_ATOMS: atom_id res chain seq x y z
N MET A 1 -33.62 -5.81 0.73
CA MET A 1 -32.51 -6.42 1.51
C MET A 1 -31.45 -6.90 0.56
N SER A 2 -30.38 -6.13 0.42
CA SER A 2 -28.99 -6.58 0.27
C SER A 2 -28.20 -5.29 0.04
N SER A 3 -27.97 -4.55 1.12
CA SER A 3 -26.97 -3.50 1.07
C SER A 3 -25.66 -4.21 0.77
N SER A 4 -25.09 -3.95 -0.41
CA SER A 4 -23.72 -4.33 -0.74
C SER A 4 -22.80 -3.63 0.25
N GLU A 5 -22.62 -4.22 1.43
CA GLU A 5 -21.46 -3.96 2.27
C GLU A 5 -20.27 -4.49 1.49
N THR A 6 -19.74 -3.64 0.61
CA THR A 6 -18.39 -3.79 0.07
C THR A 6 -17.50 -4.10 1.26
N ASN A 7 -16.85 -5.26 1.25
CA ASN A 7 -15.99 -5.72 2.34
C ASN A 7 -14.73 -4.84 2.39
N VAL A 8 -14.88 -3.61 2.90
CA VAL A 8 -13.82 -2.60 2.96
C VAL A 8 -12.73 -3.03 3.94
N ASN A 9 -13.09 -3.85 4.93
CA ASN A 9 -12.22 -4.25 6.02
C ASN A 9 -11.06 -5.14 5.56
N HIS A 10 -11.26 -5.99 4.56
CA HIS A 10 -10.21 -6.89 4.06
C HIS A 10 -9.13 -6.17 3.22
N LEU A 11 -9.47 -5.00 2.66
CA LEU A 11 -8.56 -4.15 1.87
C LEU A 11 -7.69 -3.23 2.75
N LEU A 12 -8.03 -3.11 4.04
CA LEU A 12 -7.39 -2.21 5.00
C LEU A 12 -6.42 -2.93 5.96
N GLU A 13 -6.05 -4.18 5.67
CA GLU A 13 -5.01 -4.86 6.45
C GLU A 13 -3.73 -4.04 6.46
N THR A 14 -3.34 -3.59 7.64
CA THR A 14 -2.16 -2.77 7.86
C THR A 14 -0.92 -3.63 7.62
N ILE A 15 -0.13 -3.28 6.60
CA ILE A 15 1.15 -3.92 6.32
C ILE A 15 2.26 -3.10 6.98
N GLU A 16 3.10 -3.76 7.78
CA GLU A 16 4.13 -3.08 8.58
C GLU A 16 5.50 -3.06 7.87
N SER A 17 5.75 -3.97 6.93
CA SER A 17 7.00 -4.02 6.14
C SER A 17 6.76 -4.15 4.64
N PHE A 18 7.67 -3.60 3.84
CA PHE A 18 7.68 -3.81 2.40
C PHE A 18 7.84 -5.28 1.99
N ASP A 19 8.47 -6.10 2.84
CA ASP A 19 8.66 -7.54 2.60
C ASP A 19 7.34 -8.32 2.50
N GLN A 20 6.29 -7.82 3.14
CA GLN A 20 4.98 -8.50 3.17
C GLN A 20 4.19 -8.32 1.87
N PHE A 21 4.64 -7.45 0.96
CA PHE A 21 4.00 -7.23 -0.34
C PHE A 21 4.41 -8.24 -1.42
N ASN A 22 5.28 -9.21 -1.08
CA ASN A 22 5.76 -10.24 -2.03
C ASN A 22 6.29 -9.63 -3.35
N LEU A 23 6.96 -8.48 -3.25
CA LEU A 23 7.53 -7.77 -4.39
C LEU A 23 8.74 -8.52 -4.95
N HIS A 24 9.04 -8.28 -6.23
CA HIS A 24 10.24 -8.83 -6.85
C HIS A 24 11.50 -8.37 -6.11
N HIS A 25 12.45 -9.27 -5.87
CA HIS A 25 13.62 -9.02 -5.02
C HIS A 25 14.45 -7.78 -5.41
N VAL A 26 14.54 -7.45 -6.70
CA VAL A 26 15.21 -6.23 -7.18
C VAL A 26 14.52 -4.96 -6.69
N LEU A 27 13.18 -4.96 -6.64
CA LEU A 27 12.41 -3.82 -6.14
C LEU A 27 12.56 -3.67 -4.63
N LEU A 28 12.46 -4.77 -3.87
CA LEU A 28 12.69 -4.75 -2.42
C LEU A 28 14.07 -4.20 -2.10
N ARG A 29 15.11 -4.65 -2.82
CA ARG A 29 16.46 -4.12 -2.64
C ARG A 29 16.53 -2.62 -2.94
N GLY A 30 15.92 -2.16 -4.03
CA GLY A 30 15.84 -0.74 -4.35
C GLY A 30 15.18 0.08 -3.24
N ILE A 31 14.07 -0.42 -2.68
CA ILE A 31 13.36 0.22 -1.55
C ILE A 31 14.29 0.37 -0.34
N HIS A 32 15.00 -0.69 0.03
CA HIS A 32 15.94 -0.66 1.15
C HIS A 32 17.16 0.22 0.89
N ASP A 33 17.71 0.22 -0.32
CA ASP A 33 18.85 1.05 -0.72
C ASP A 33 18.50 2.55 -0.68
N HIS A 34 17.23 2.92 -0.88
CA HIS A 34 16.71 4.28 -0.68
C HIS A 34 16.40 4.61 0.79
N GLY A 35 16.65 3.68 1.73
CA GLY A 35 16.44 3.87 3.16
C GLY A 35 14.98 3.74 3.61
N LEU A 36 14.08 3.26 2.75
CA LEU A 36 12.69 3.03 3.10
C LEU A 36 12.57 1.70 3.87
N LYS A 37 12.27 1.80 5.16
CA LYS A 37 12.12 0.62 6.04
C LYS A 37 10.67 0.18 6.18
N HIS A 38 9.77 1.15 6.28
CA HIS A 38 8.35 0.90 6.50
C HIS A 38 7.52 1.78 5.56
N PRO A 39 6.45 1.25 4.97
CA PRO A 39 5.47 2.05 4.25
C PRO A 39 4.82 3.08 5.18
N LEU A 40 4.55 4.28 4.66
CA LEU A 40 3.77 5.30 5.37
C LEU A 40 2.32 4.84 5.58
N ASN A 41 1.63 5.34 6.61
CA ASN A 41 0.24 4.94 6.93
C ASN A 41 -0.73 4.94 5.73
N ILE A 42 -0.58 5.90 4.80
CA ILE A 42 -1.41 5.94 3.59
C ILE A 42 -0.98 4.86 2.58
N GLN A 43 0.32 4.63 2.43
CA GLN A 43 0.88 3.60 1.56
C GLN A 43 0.52 2.21 2.06
N GLN A 44 0.48 1.98 3.38
CA GLN A 44 0.05 0.71 3.98
C GLN A 44 -1.34 0.28 3.52
N ARG A 45 -2.25 1.25 3.37
CA ARG A 45 -3.64 1.02 2.95
C ARG A 45 -3.79 0.94 1.44
N ALA A 46 -2.99 1.70 0.70
CA ALA A 46 -3.10 1.80 -0.76
C ALA A 46 -2.31 0.71 -1.50
N LEU A 47 -1.06 0.45 -1.10
CA LEU A 47 -0.11 -0.39 -1.84
C LEU A 47 -0.66 -1.79 -2.08
N LYS A 48 -1.31 -2.40 -1.08
CA LYS A 48 -1.86 -3.76 -1.22
C LYS A 48 -2.89 -3.83 -2.35
N SER A 49 -3.81 -2.85 -2.38
CA SER A 49 -4.86 -2.76 -3.39
C SER A 49 -4.28 -2.44 -4.77
N CYS A 50 -3.30 -1.52 -4.84
CA CYS A 50 -2.60 -1.18 -6.08
C CYS A 50 -1.83 -2.37 -6.66
N ILE A 51 -1.05 -3.08 -5.85
CA ILE A 51 -0.25 -4.26 -6.27
C ILE A 51 -1.17 -5.40 -6.71
N SER A 52 -2.36 -5.50 -6.12
CA SER A 52 -3.37 -6.49 -6.51
C SER A 52 -4.11 -6.13 -7.81
N GLY A 53 -3.78 -5.00 -8.44
CA GLY A 53 -4.35 -4.58 -9.72
C GLY A 53 -5.76 -3.97 -9.64
N HIS A 54 -6.19 -3.53 -8.46
CA HIS A 54 -7.46 -2.82 -8.30
C HIS A 54 -7.29 -1.32 -8.59
N ASP A 55 -8.36 -0.70 -9.07
CA ASP A 55 -8.45 0.75 -9.11
C ASP A 55 -8.57 1.30 -7.68
N VAL A 56 -7.69 2.23 -7.31
CA VAL A 56 -7.63 2.79 -5.97
C VAL A 56 -7.71 4.31 -6.02
N ILE A 57 -8.67 4.89 -5.30
CA ILE A 57 -8.73 6.33 -5.04
C ILE A 57 -8.16 6.59 -3.64
N VAL A 58 -7.07 7.36 -3.57
CA VAL A 58 -6.36 7.66 -2.32
C VAL A 58 -6.29 9.17 -2.11
N GLN A 59 -6.63 9.63 -0.90
CA GLN A 59 -6.46 11.01 -0.49
C GLN A 59 -5.42 11.12 0.63
N ALA A 60 -4.45 12.02 0.45
CA ALA A 60 -3.43 12.34 1.46
C ALA A 60 -2.98 13.80 1.34
N GLN A 61 -2.41 14.36 2.41
CA GLN A 61 -1.78 15.69 2.38
C GLN A 61 -0.44 15.68 1.61
N ALA A 62 -0.02 16.83 1.09
CA ALA A 62 1.26 16.98 0.39
C ALA A 62 2.44 16.51 1.27
N GLY A 63 3.45 15.87 0.67
CA GLY A 63 4.61 15.34 1.39
C GLY A 63 4.42 13.96 2.05
N LEU A 64 3.20 13.38 2.08
CA LEU A 64 2.95 12.04 2.66
C LEU A 64 3.26 10.87 1.70
N GLY A 65 4.24 11.04 0.82
CA GLY A 65 4.75 9.93 -0.01
C GLY A 65 3.86 9.43 -1.16
N LYS A 66 2.89 10.23 -1.64
CA LYS A 66 2.07 9.89 -2.84
C LYS A 66 2.92 9.56 -4.08
N THR A 67 4.00 10.30 -4.31
CA THR A 67 4.90 10.12 -5.47
C THR A 67 5.83 8.91 -5.29
N THR A 68 6.04 8.46 -4.06
CA THR A 68 6.82 7.27 -3.71
C THR A 68 5.92 6.05 -3.48
N THR A 69 4.62 6.16 -3.82
CA THR A 69 3.66 5.05 -3.73
C THR A 69 3.77 4.18 -4.96
#